data_AF-A0A4P9Y061-F1
#
_entry.id   AF-A0A4P9Y061-F1
#
_cell.length_a   1.000
_cell.length_b   1.000
_cell.length_c   1.000
_cell.angle_alpha   90.00
_cell.angle_beta   90.00
_cell.angle_gamma   90.00
#
_symmetry.space_group_name_H-M   'P 1'
#
loop_
_entity.id
_entity.type
_entity.pdbx_description
1 polymer ?
#
loop_
_entity_poly.entity_id
_entity_poly.type
_entity_poly.pdbx_seq_one_letter_code
_entity_poly.pdbx_strand_id
1 'polypeptide(L)'
;MTLDTTSLETSRQSGTEKHLLSSSPYVNQGSATSQEERNALSLQGLMPPGSDNLQIQLRRAFRQLRSKSQHLDKYVFLAWLRNTNIRLFYAMVLQELEELCPLIYTPTVGSACLNYSQIYPFLAPPGAADGLFLSLHDADRLPQVIANYRASMPAEPEICVITDGSRILGLGDLGVNGMGIPVGKLQLYVAAGGVNPSNPLPITIDVGTNTERYLQDEMYLGLRQNRPADDVYYPFVDR
;
A
#
# COMPACT_ATOMS: atom_id res chain seq x y z
N MET A 1 10.32 -10.39 19.37
CA MET A 1 10.78 -9.07 19.85
C MET A 1 9.54 -8.33 20.31
N THR A 2 9.37 -8.23 21.62
CA THR A 2 8.24 -7.58 22.29
C THR A 2 8.26 -6.10 21.94
N LEU A 3 7.23 -5.62 21.23
CA LEU A 3 7.00 -4.18 21.10
C LEU A 3 6.69 -3.63 22.48
N ASP A 4 7.56 -2.74 22.91
CA ASP A 4 7.56 -2.16 24.24
C ASP A 4 6.26 -1.39 24.48
N THR A 5 5.73 -1.55 25.69
CA THR A 5 4.38 -1.13 26.06
C THR A 5 4.25 0.38 26.08
N THR A 6 3.51 0.96 25.12
CA THR A 6 2.94 2.31 25.15
C THR A 6 1.74 2.39 26.13
N SER A 7 1.93 1.91 27.35
CA SER A 7 0.85 1.75 28.35
C SER A 7 0.67 2.95 29.29
N LEU A 8 1.23 4.12 29.01
CA LEU A 8 1.16 5.28 29.94
C LEU A 8 0.71 6.64 29.35
N GLU A 9 0.44 6.77 28.04
CA GLU A 9 0.06 8.08 27.45
C GLU A 9 -1.39 8.18 26.93
N THR A 10 -2.16 7.09 26.90
CA THR A 10 -3.52 7.07 26.33
C THR A 10 -4.58 7.82 27.16
N SER A 11 -4.26 8.28 28.38
CA SER A 11 -5.20 8.97 29.27
C SER A 11 -5.40 10.46 28.96
N ARG A 12 -4.55 11.08 28.12
CA ARG A 12 -4.62 12.52 27.79
C ARG A 12 -5.04 12.85 26.36
N GLN A 13 -5.28 11.83 25.53
CA GLN A 13 -5.62 12.01 24.12
C GLN A 13 -7.11 12.35 23.92
N SER A 14 -7.37 13.29 23.01
CA SER A 14 -8.72 13.66 22.60
C SER A 14 -9.46 12.49 21.93
N GLY A 15 -10.80 12.53 21.89
CA GLY A 15 -11.59 11.48 21.22
C GLY A 15 -11.21 11.28 19.75
N THR A 16 -10.79 12.34 19.07
CA THR A 16 -10.31 12.31 17.68
C THR A 16 -8.97 11.59 17.55
N GLU A 17 -8.02 11.82 18.46
CA GLU A 17 -6.71 11.15 18.46
C GLU A 17 -6.83 9.64 18.73
N LYS A 18 -7.70 9.26 19.67
CA LYS A 18 -7.98 7.83 19.95
C LYS A 18 -8.56 7.11 18.73
N HIS A 19 -9.48 7.77 18.02
CA HIS A 19 -10.04 7.25 16.79
C HIS A 19 -8.95 7.08 15.70
N LEU A 20 -8.10 8.09 15.51
CA LEU A 20 -7.00 8.03 14.55
C LEU A 20 -6.03 6.87 14.81
N LEU A 21 -5.66 6.65 16.08
CA LEU A 21 -4.83 5.50 16.48
C LEU A 21 -5.51 4.17 16.17
N SER A 22 -6.81 4.06 16.44
CA SER A 22 -7.58 2.84 16.16
C SER A 22 -7.74 2.55 14.66
N SER A 23 -7.68 3.57 13.81
CA SER A 23 -7.70 3.43 12.35
C SER A 23 -6.32 3.23 11.71
N SER A 24 -5.23 3.41 12.46
CA SER A 24 -3.87 3.27 11.93
C SER A 24 -3.59 1.81 11.53
N PRO A 25 -3.19 1.51 10.28
CA PRO A 25 -2.94 0.13 9.85
C PRO A 25 -1.78 -0.55 10.60
N TYR A 26 -0.93 0.22 11.27
CA TYR A 26 0.21 -0.24 12.06
C TYR A 26 -0.14 -0.61 13.50
N VAL A 27 -1.20 -0.02 14.06
CA VAL A 27 -1.64 -0.21 15.45
C VAL A 27 -2.94 -1.01 15.52
N ASN A 28 -3.81 -0.84 14.52
CA ASN A 28 -5.12 -1.47 14.44
C ASN A 28 -5.01 -3.00 14.46
N GLN A 29 -5.58 -3.62 15.50
CA GLN A 29 -5.70 -5.07 15.62
C GLN A 29 -7.08 -5.58 15.17
N GLY A 30 -7.95 -4.69 14.69
CA GLY A 30 -9.31 -5.00 14.24
C GLY A 30 -10.11 -5.71 15.32
N SER A 31 -10.72 -6.83 14.96
CA SER A 31 -11.45 -7.68 15.90
C SER A 31 -10.60 -8.32 17.00
N ALA A 32 -9.26 -8.32 16.86
CA ALA A 32 -8.35 -8.86 17.87
C ALA A 32 -7.95 -7.84 18.96
N THR A 33 -8.43 -6.59 18.87
CA THR A 33 -8.30 -5.63 19.97
C THR A 33 -9.01 -6.17 21.21
N SER A 34 -8.29 -6.23 22.33
CA SER A 34 -8.80 -6.73 23.62
C SER A 34 -9.91 -5.86 24.20
N GLN A 35 -10.69 -6.38 25.15
CA GLN A 35 -11.76 -5.60 25.76
C GLN A 35 -11.22 -4.41 26.57
N GLU A 36 -10.07 -4.59 27.20
CA GLU A 36 -9.34 -3.58 27.95
C GLU A 36 -8.86 -2.45 27.03
N GLU A 37 -8.24 -2.77 25.89
CA GLU A 37 -7.81 -1.79 24.89
C GLU A 37 -9.01 -1.05 24.28
N ARG A 38 -10.09 -1.78 23.97
CA ARG A 38 -11.34 -1.16 23.50
C ARG A 38 -11.84 -0.13 24.51
N ASN A 39 -11.81 -0.43 25.80
CA ASN A 39 -12.25 0.49 26.87
C ASN A 39 -11.34 1.72 26.95
N ALA A 40 -10.02 1.52 26.90
CA ALA A 40 -9.04 2.61 26.94
C ALA A 40 -9.15 3.58 25.74
N LEU A 41 -9.41 3.01 24.55
CA LEU A 41 -9.53 3.74 23.28
C LEU A 41 -10.96 4.21 22.98
N SER A 42 -11.92 3.94 23.85
CA SER A 42 -13.34 4.31 23.68
C SER A 42 -13.97 3.76 22.38
N LEU A 43 -13.69 2.48 22.08
CA LEU A 43 -14.15 1.79 20.87
C LEU A 43 -15.48 1.04 21.06
N GLN A 44 -16.12 1.14 22.22
CA GLN A 44 -17.43 0.53 22.48
C GLN A 44 -18.46 1.06 21.47
N GLY A 45 -19.22 0.16 20.84
CA GLY A 45 -20.22 0.53 19.83
C GLY A 45 -19.65 0.82 18.44
N LEU A 46 -18.32 0.96 18.29
CA LEU A 46 -17.65 1.16 17.00
C LEU A 46 -17.22 -0.15 16.34
N MET A 47 -17.32 -1.28 17.05
CA MET A 47 -16.99 -2.61 16.55
C MET A 47 -17.86 -3.70 17.19
N PRO A 48 -17.98 -4.88 16.54
CA PRO A 48 -18.71 -6.01 17.09
C PRO A 48 -18.18 -6.43 18.48
N PRO A 49 -19.04 -6.94 19.38
CA PRO A 49 -18.65 -7.31 20.75
C PRO A 49 -17.71 -8.53 20.82
N GLY A 50 -17.65 -9.36 19.77
CA GLY A 50 -16.73 -10.49 19.71
C GLY A 50 -15.27 -10.03 19.65
N SER A 51 -14.40 -10.75 20.36
CA SER A 51 -12.95 -10.59 20.28
C SER A 51 -12.34 -11.83 19.61
N ASP A 52 -11.55 -11.60 18.57
CA ASP A 52 -10.75 -12.62 17.92
C ASP A 52 -9.35 -12.70 18.54
N ASN A 53 -8.61 -13.75 18.22
CA ASN A 53 -7.15 -13.70 18.23
C ASN A 53 -6.63 -13.73 16.78
N LEU A 54 -5.32 -13.52 16.59
CA LEU A 54 -4.70 -13.50 15.26
C LEU A 54 -5.01 -14.77 14.45
N GLN A 55 -5.06 -15.95 15.09
CA GLN A 55 -5.36 -17.22 14.40
C GLN A 55 -6.79 -17.28 13.86
N ILE A 56 -7.77 -16.72 14.59
CA ILE A 56 -9.14 -16.60 14.10
C ILE A 56 -9.20 -15.63 12.91
N GLN A 57 -8.50 -14.48 13.00
CA GLN A 57 -8.41 -13.52 11.91
C GLN A 57 -7.79 -14.11 10.66
N LEU A 58 -6.68 -14.86 10.79
CA LEU A 58 -6.04 -15.59 9.70
C LEU A 58 -7.03 -16.54 9.02
N ARG A 59 -7.73 -17.39 9.79
CA ARG A 59 -8.75 -18.30 9.22
C ARG A 59 -9.86 -17.55 8.49
N ARG A 60 -10.32 -16.40 9.02
CA ARG A 60 -11.35 -15.57 8.36
C ARG A 60 -10.81 -14.97 7.07
N ALA A 61 -9.60 -14.42 7.10
CA ALA A 61 -8.98 -13.80 5.94
C ALA A 61 -8.68 -14.81 4.82
N PHE A 62 -8.17 -16.01 5.14
CA PHE A 62 -7.99 -17.08 4.17
C PHE A 62 -9.32 -17.57 3.58
N ARG A 63 -10.38 -17.70 4.37
CA ARG A 63 -11.72 -18.05 3.85
C ARG A 63 -12.21 -17.00 2.84
N GLN A 64 -12.03 -15.72 3.15
CA GLN A 64 -12.40 -14.61 2.26
C GLN A 64 -11.51 -14.50 1.02
N LEU A 65 -10.22 -14.82 1.13
CA LEU A 65 -9.30 -14.86 -0.01
C LEU A 65 -9.68 -16.01 -0.95
N ARG A 66 -9.86 -17.22 -0.40
CA ARG A 66 -10.12 -18.45 -1.16
C ARG A 66 -11.55 -18.52 -1.73
N SER A 67 -12.49 -17.70 -1.25
CA SER A 67 -13.81 -17.58 -1.86
C SER A 67 -13.82 -16.79 -3.17
N LYS A 68 -12.73 -16.08 -3.50
CA LYS A 68 -12.58 -15.34 -4.75
C LYS A 68 -12.05 -16.25 -5.85
N SER A 69 -12.66 -16.16 -7.03
CA SER A 69 -12.27 -16.97 -8.19
C SER A 69 -11.11 -16.35 -8.96
N GLN A 70 -11.14 -15.04 -9.20
CA GLN A 70 -10.12 -14.35 -9.98
C GLN A 70 -8.91 -13.94 -9.14
N HIS A 71 -7.72 -14.07 -9.71
CA HIS A 71 -6.48 -13.64 -9.03
C HIS A 71 -6.44 -12.12 -8.80
N LEU A 72 -7.00 -11.32 -9.72
CA LEU A 72 -7.06 -9.87 -9.56
C LEU A 72 -7.93 -9.46 -8.35
N ASP A 73 -9.06 -10.13 -8.13
CA ASP A 73 -9.90 -9.87 -6.95
C ASP A 73 -9.18 -10.25 -5.65
N LYS A 74 -8.37 -11.32 -5.68
CA LYS A 74 -7.51 -11.70 -4.57
C LYS A 74 -6.43 -10.64 -4.31
N TYR A 75 -5.82 -10.09 -5.37
CA TYR A 75 -4.87 -8.99 -5.26
C TYR A 75 -5.50 -7.75 -4.62
N VAL A 76 -6.68 -7.32 -5.08
CA VAL A 76 -7.39 -6.16 -4.52
C VAL A 76 -7.71 -6.38 -3.03
N PHE A 77 -8.17 -7.58 -2.67
CA PHE A 77 -8.40 -7.94 -1.25
C PHE A 77 -7.12 -7.85 -0.41
N LEU A 78 -6.00 -8.37 -0.92
CA LEU A 78 -4.72 -8.35 -0.23
C LEU A 78 -4.15 -6.93 -0.12
N ALA A 79 -4.30 -6.10 -1.15
CA ALA A 79 -3.91 -4.69 -1.13
C ALA A 79 -4.71 -3.90 -0.08
N TRP A 80 -6.04 -4.08 -0.06
CA TRP A 80 -6.89 -3.47 0.96
C TRP A 80 -6.47 -3.90 2.37
N LEU A 81 -6.20 -5.20 2.55
CA LEU A 81 -5.78 -5.73 3.84
C LEU A 81 -4.43 -5.15 4.29
N ARG A 82 -3.46 -5.03 3.39
CA ARG A 82 -2.19 -4.38 3.66
C ARG A 82 -2.38 -2.95 4.16
N ASN A 83 -3.27 -2.19 3.52
CA ASN A 83 -3.53 -0.78 3.84
C ASN A 83 -4.41 -0.56 5.08
N THR A 84 -5.01 -1.62 5.64
CA THR A 84 -5.93 -1.51 6.80
C THR A 84 -5.48 -2.29 8.02
N ASN A 85 -4.71 -3.37 7.83
CA ASN A 85 -4.14 -4.21 8.88
C ASN A 85 -2.87 -4.91 8.37
N ILE A 86 -1.75 -4.18 8.44
CA ILE A 86 -0.46 -4.64 7.89
C ILE A 86 0.04 -5.90 8.59
N ARG A 87 -0.23 -6.03 9.90
CA ARG A 87 0.13 -7.19 10.70
C ARG A 87 -0.57 -8.45 10.21
N LEU A 88 -1.87 -8.39 9.96
CA LEU A 88 -2.64 -9.53 9.44
C LEU A 88 -2.21 -9.88 8.01
N PHE A 89 -1.97 -8.87 7.16
CA PHE A 89 -1.46 -9.09 5.81
C PHE A 89 -0.15 -9.89 5.82
N TYR A 90 0.88 -9.43 6.54
CA TYR A 90 2.16 -10.16 6.57
C TYR A 90 2.07 -11.48 7.34
N ALA A 91 1.20 -11.60 8.34
CA ALA A 91 0.95 -12.90 8.98
C ALA A 91 0.38 -13.92 7.97
N MET A 92 -0.51 -13.51 7.05
CA MET A 92 -0.99 -14.40 5.98
C MET A 92 0.14 -14.77 5.02
N VAL A 93 0.91 -13.77 4.55
CA VAL A 93 2.00 -13.99 3.58
C VAL A 93 3.07 -14.91 4.14
N LEU A 94 3.47 -14.75 5.40
CA LEU A 94 4.47 -15.59 6.04
C LEU A 94 3.95 -17.00 6.33
N GLN A 95 2.65 -17.17 6.59
CA GLN A 95 2.07 -18.49 6.85
C GLN A 95 1.93 -19.34 5.57
N GLU A 96 1.55 -18.73 4.45
CA GLU A 96 1.28 -19.43 3.18
C GLU A 96 1.96 -18.72 2.00
N LEU A 97 3.29 -18.56 2.08
CA LEU A 97 4.06 -17.78 1.10
C LEU A 97 3.92 -18.33 -0.32
N GLU A 98 3.90 -19.66 -0.50
CA GLU A 98 3.77 -20.29 -1.82
C GLU A 98 2.42 -19.97 -2.48
N GLU A 99 1.33 -19.93 -1.71
CA GLU A 99 0.00 -19.55 -2.21
C GLU A 99 -0.09 -18.05 -2.50
N LEU A 100 0.50 -17.20 -1.64
CA LEU A 100 0.32 -15.74 -1.71
C LEU A 100 1.33 -15.03 -2.62
N CYS A 101 2.56 -15.53 -2.73
CA CYS A 101 3.60 -14.93 -3.57
C CYS A 101 3.13 -14.67 -5.02
N PRO A 102 2.50 -15.63 -5.74
CA PRO A 102 2.04 -15.38 -7.10
C PRO A 102 0.86 -14.40 -7.19
N LEU A 103 0.15 -14.16 -6.08
CA LEU A 103 -0.94 -13.19 -5.98
C LEU A 103 -0.41 -11.78 -5.75
N ILE A 104 0.58 -11.59 -4.89
CA ILE A 104 1.13 -10.28 -4.53
C ILE A 104 2.24 -9.81 -5.48
N TYR A 105 2.86 -10.74 -6.20
CA TYR A 105 3.86 -10.46 -7.22
C TYR A 105 3.50 -11.13 -8.56
N THR A 106 4.49 -11.60 -9.32
CA THR A 106 4.28 -12.21 -10.63
C THR A 106 3.58 -13.57 -10.51
N PRO A 107 2.58 -13.86 -11.38
CA PRO A 107 2.17 -13.06 -12.53
C PRO A 107 1.08 -12.01 -12.24
N THR A 108 0.36 -12.09 -11.12
CA THR A 108 -0.85 -11.29 -10.87
C THR A 108 -0.59 -9.79 -10.78
N VAL A 109 0.57 -9.36 -10.27
CA VAL A 109 0.96 -7.95 -10.26
C VAL A 109 1.01 -7.35 -11.67
N GLY A 110 1.30 -8.14 -12.71
CA GLY A 110 1.23 -7.69 -14.09
C GLY A 110 -0.20 -7.35 -14.52
N SER A 111 -1.16 -8.21 -14.16
CA SER A 111 -2.59 -7.94 -14.35
C SER A 111 -3.06 -6.73 -13.54
N ALA A 112 -2.57 -6.57 -12.31
CA ALA A 112 -2.85 -5.41 -11.49
C ALA A 112 -2.31 -4.12 -12.13
N CYS A 113 -1.10 -4.14 -12.68
CA CYS A 113 -0.55 -2.99 -13.40
C CYS A 113 -1.37 -2.69 -14.66
N LEU A 114 -1.77 -3.69 -15.46
CA LEU A 114 -2.62 -3.44 -16.64
C LEU A 114 -3.96 -2.76 -16.31
N ASN A 115 -4.51 -3.05 -15.13
CA ASN A 115 -5.80 -2.54 -14.66
C ASN A 115 -5.66 -1.47 -13.56
N TYR A 116 -4.46 -0.93 -13.32
CA TYR A 116 -4.16 -0.19 -12.09
C TYR A 116 -5.08 1.01 -11.89
N SER A 117 -5.24 1.83 -12.94
CA SER A 117 -6.13 2.98 -12.92
C SER A 117 -7.59 2.62 -12.54
N GLN A 118 -8.06 1.44 -12.94
CA GLN A 118 -9.42 0.98 -12.63
C GLN A 118 -9.57 0.45 -11.20
N ILE A 119 -8.54 -0.23 -10.68
CA ILE A 119 -8.59 -0.84 -9.36
C ILE A 119 -8.12 0.10 -8.24
N TYR A 120 -7.36 1.16 -8.57
CA TYR A 120 -6.72 2.06 -7.60
C TYR A 120 -7.66 2.58 -6.50
N PRO A 121 -8.89 3.07 -6.79
CA PRO A 121 -9.81 3.53 -5.74
C PRO A 121 -10.21 2.45 -4.71
N PHE A 122 -9.95 1.19 -5.02
CA PHE A 122 -10.34 0.03 -4.21
C PHE A 122 -9.15 -0.69 -3.56
N LEU A 123 -7.91 -0.21 -3.76
CA LEU A 123 -6.71 -0.80 -3.17
C LEU A 123 -6.45 -0.33 -1.73
N ALA A 124 -6.99 0.83 -1.36
CA ALA A 124 -6.75 1.47 -0.06
C ALA A 124 -7.98 2.30 0.37
N PRO A 125 -8.20 2.53 1.67
CA PRO A 125 -9.21 3.47 2.13
C PRO A 125 -8.84 4.91 1.74
N PRO A 126 -9.83 5.82 1.63
CA PRO A 126 -9.55 7.23 1.34
C PRO A 126 -8.54 7.84 2.32
N GLY A 127 -7.57 8.59 1.79
CA GLY A 127 -6.53 9.25 2.59
C GLY A 127 -5.34 8.36 2.97
N ALA A 128 -5.37 7.06 2.69
CA ALA A 128 -4.19 6.20 2.84
C ALA A 128 -3.24 6.34 1.64
N ALA A 129 -1.96 6.55 1.93
CA ALA A 129 -0.93 6.59 0.91
C ALA A 129 -0.51 5.16 0.51
N ASP A 130 -0.78 4.77 -0.74
CA ASP A 130 -0.40 3.45 -1.29
C ASP A 130 1.02 3.44 -1.92
N GLY A 131 1.63 4.64 -1.99
CA GLY A 131 2.96 4.90 -2.53
C GLY A 131 3.15 6.39 -2.82
N LEU A 132 4.37 6.77 -3.17
CA LEU A 132 4.72 8.13 -3.57
C LEU A 132 4.65 8.27 -5.09
N PHE A 133 3.89 9.26 -5.57
CA PHE A 133 3.81 9.60 -6.98
C PHE A 133 4.50 10.94 -7.22
N LEU A 134 5.52 10.95 -8.08
CA LEU A 134 6.27 12.14 -8.45
C LEU A 134 5.98 12.47 -9.90
N SER A 135 5.26 13.56 -10.13
CA SER A 135 4.86 14.00 -11.47
C SER A 135 5.86 14.99 -12.05
N LEU A 136 6.12 14.90 -13.35
CA LEU A 136 6.88 15.91 -14.08
C LEU A 136 6.24 17.32 -13.97
N HIS A 137 4.92 17.40 -13.82
CA HIS A 137 4.23 18.68 -13.61
C HIS A 137 4.50 19.31 -12.23
N ASP A 138 5.05 18.53 -11.30
CA ASP A 138 5.40 18.97 -9.94
C ASP A 138 6.91 19.19 -9.76
N ALA A 139 7.68 19.29 -10.85
CA ALA A 139 9.16 19.39 -10.81
C ALA A 139 9.70 20.50 -9.89
N ASP A 140 9.02 21.65 -9.80
CA ASP A 140 9.44 22.77 -8.94
C ASP A 140 8.92 22.65 -7.49
N ARG A 141 8.07 21.65 -7.22
CA ARG A 141 7.44 21.41 -5.91
C ARG A 141 7.80 20.05 -5.31
N LEU A 142 8.73 19.30 -5.91
CA LEU A 142 9.18 17.99 -5.41
C LEU A 142 9.50 17.98 -3.91
N PRO A 143 10.24 18.97 -3.34
CA PRO A 143 10.50 18.99 -1.90
C PRO A 143 9.21 19.01 -1.05
N GLN A 144 8.19 19.75 -1.49
CA GLN A 144 6.90 19.82 -0.80
C GLN A 144 6.10 18.52 -0.96
N VAL A 145 6.10 17.91 -2.15
CA VAL A 145 5.42 16.62 -2.40
C VAL A 145 6.02 15.51 -1.53
N ILE A 146 7.35 15.45 -1.47
CA ILE A 146 8.08 14.50 -0.61
C ILE A 146 7.81 14.79 0.87
N ALA A 147 7.78 16.05 1.29
CA ALA A 147 7.45 16.43 2.66
C ALA A 147 6.01 16.01 3.06
N ASN A 148 5.04 16.17 2.15
CA ASN A 148 3.66 15.71 2.38
C ASN A 148 3.60 14.20 2.60
N TYR A 149 4.31 13.43 1.76
CA TYR A 149 4.37 11.98 1.92
C TYR A 149 5.06 11.58 3.23
N ARG A 150 6.22 12.19 3.54
CA ARG A 150 6.95 11.94 4.79
C ARG A 150 6.08 12.20 6.03
N ALA A 151 5.29 13.26 6.04
CA ALA A 151 4.38 13.58 7.14
C ALA A 151 3.24 12.56 7.31
N SER A 152 2.93 11.77 6.27
CA SER A 152 1.89 10.74 6.31
C SER A 152 2.41 9.35 6.73
N MET A 153 3.73 9.18 6.80
CA MET A 153 4.36 7.89 7.12
C MET A 153 4.66 7.78 8.62
N PRO A 154 4.57 6.57 9.20
CA PRO A 154 4.83 6.37 10.63
C PRO A 154 6.32 6.46 11.00
N ALA A 155 7.20 6.31 10.02
CA ALA A 155 8.64 6.20 10.19
C ALA A 155 9.38 6.55 8.90
N GLU A 156 10.69 6.79 9.03
CA GLU A 156 11.54 7.05 7.88
C GLU A 156 11.74 5.79 7.02
N PRO A 157 11.72 5.92 5.68
CA PRO A 157 11.96 4.77 4.81
C PRO A 157 13.39 4.23 4.93
N GLU A 158 13.52 2.90 5.03
CA GLU A 158 14.82 2.20 5.02
C GLU A 158 15.19 1.70 3.63
N ILE A 159 14.18 1.47 2.79
CA ILE A 159 14.33 0.99 1.43
C ILE A 159 13.27 1.64 0.54
N CYS A 160 13.67 1.99 -0.67
CA CYS A 160 12.73 2.39 -1.71
C CYS A 160 12.89 1.52 -2.95
N VAL A 161 11.80 1.40 -3.70
CA VAL A 161 11.81 0.85 -5.06
C VAL A 161 11.12 1.86 -5.95
N ILE A 162 11.81 2.23 -7.03
CA ILE A 162 11.40 3.30 -7.93
C ILE A 162 11.17 2.70 -9.32
N THR A 163 10.14 3.19 -10.02
CA THR A 163 9.87 2.89 -11.42
C THR A 163 9.33 4.14 -12.12
N ASP A 164 9.55 4.27 -13.42
CA ASP A 164 8.87 5.25 -14.27
C ASP A 164 7.78 4.62 -15.15
N GLY A 165 7.55 3.32 -15.01
CA GLY A 165 6.54 2.59 -15.77
C GLY A 165 6.90 2.25 -17.21
N SER A 166 8.08 2.64 -17.71
CA SER A 166 8.44 2.56 -19.14
C SER A 166 8.57 1.14 -19.68
N ARG A 167 8.91 0.17 -18.82
CA ARG A 167 9.04 -1.24 -19.18
C ARG A 167 8.67 -2.17 -18.04
N ILE A 168 7.38 -2.45 -17.90
CA ILE A 168 6.86 -3.33 -16.86
C ILE A 168 6.89 -4.78 -17.36
N LEU A 169 7.86 -5.56 -16.87
CA LEU A 169 8.04 -6.97 -17.23
C LEU A 169 8.07 -7.16 -18.76
N GLY A 170 7.18 -7.98 -19.31
CA GLY A 170 6.94 -8.14 -20.76
C GLY A 170 5.71 -7.38 -21.28
N LEU A 171 5.18 -6.42 -20.51
CA LEU A 171 3.90 -5.73 -20.79
C LEU A 171 4.10 -4.35 -21.45
N GLY A 172 5.34 -3.89 -21.58
CA GLY A 172 5.67 -2.61 -22.20
C GLY A 172 5.52 -1.41 -21.26
N ASP A 173 5.25 -0.25 -21.85
CA ASP A 173 5.08 1.01 -21.14
C ASP A 173 3.67 1.10 -20.53
N LEU A 174 3.59 1.16 -19.20
CA LEU A 174 2.34 1.30 -18.47
C LEU A 174 2.20 2.65 -17.76
N GLY A 175 3.16 3.56 -17.92
CA GLY A 175 3.17 4.85 -17.23
C GLY A 175 2.94 4.71 -15.71
N VAL A 176 2.07 5.54 -15.13
CA VAL A 176 1.79 5.53 -13.69
C VAL A 176 1.25 4.19 -13.19
N ASN A 177 0.60 3.42 -14.07
CA ASN A 177 0.04 2.12 -13.72
C ASN A 177 1.12 1.09 -13.31
N GLY A 178 2.41 1.40 -13.55
CA GLY A 178 3.54 0.62 -13.08
C GLY A 178 3.72 0.57 -11.55
N MET A 179 2.99 1.37 -10.76
CA MET A 179 3.09 1.43 -9.29
C MET A 179 2.93 0.06 -8.59
N GLY A 180 2.21 -0.89 -9.21
CA GLY A 180 2.11 -2.26 -8.67
C GLY A 180 3.47 -2.95 -8.50
N ILE A 181 4.46 -2.64 -9.34
CA ILE A 181 5.79 -3.27 -9.29
C ILE A 181 6.61 -2.88 -8.04
N PRO A 182 6.84 -1.59 -7.73
CA PRO A 182 7.56 -1.22 -6.51
C PRO A 182 6.82 -1.71 -5.26
N VAL A 183 5.49 -1.62 -5.25
CA VAL A 183 4.65 -2.19 -4.18
C VAL A 183 4.93 -3.68 -3.97
N GLY A 184 4.80 -4.50 -5.01
CA GLY A 184 5.00 -5.95 -4.92
C GLY A 184 6.43 -6.33 -4.56
N LYS A 185 7.44 -5.64 -5.12
CA LYS A 185 8.85 -5.87 -4.77
C LYS A 185 9.11 -5.63 -3.29
N LEU A 186 8.58 -4.53 -2.73
CA LEU A 186 8.77 -4.21 -1.31
C LEU A 186 8.07 -5.21 -0.39
N GLN A 187 6.91 -5.75 -0.78
CA GLN A 187 6.27 -6.83 -0.05
C GLN A 187 7.15 -8.08 0.03
N LEU A 188 7.89 -8.40 -1.05
CA LEU A 188 8.88 -9.49 -1.03
C LEU A 188 10.10 -9.17 -0.17
N TYR A 189 10.59 -7.93 -0.18
CA TYR A 189 11.66 -7.50 0.74
C TYR A 189 11.28 -7.64 2.20
N VAL A 190 10.03 -7.32 2.55
CA VAL A 190 9.54 -7.52 3.92
C VAL A 190 9.37 -9.01 4.22
N ALA A 191 8.69 -9.77 3.35
CA ALA A 191 8.35 -11.17 3.62
C ALA A 191 9.56 -12.11 3.59
N ALA A 192 10.50 -11.91 2.67
CA ALA A 192 11.66 -12.79 2.47
C ALA A 192 12.99 -12.16 2.93
N GLY A 193 13.10 -10.83 2.90
CA GLY A 193 14.31 -10.09 3.26
C GLY A 193 14.33 -9.56 4.70
N GLY A 194 13.24 -9.69 5.46
CA GLY A 194 13.15 -9.24 6.85
C GLY A 194 13.16 -7.72 7.03
N VAL A 195 12.89 -6.95 5.97
CA VAL A 195 12.71 -5.49 6.06
C VAL A 195 11.52 -5.16 6.97
N ASN A 196 11.64 -4.09 7.75
CA ASN A 196 10.54 -3.65 8.61
C ASN A 196 9.30 -3.25 7.78
N PRO A 197 8.12 -3.84 8.02
CA PRO A 197 6.89 -3.52 7.28
C PRO A 197 6.44 -2.06 7.37
N SER A 198 6.90 -1.31 8.38
CA SER A 198 6.55 0.11 8.57
C SER A 198 7.36 1.09 7.70
N ASN A 199 8.49 0.64 7.15
CA ASN A 199 9.50 1.52 6.53
C ASN A 199 9.78 1.28 5.02
N PRO A 200 8.93 0.60 4.20
CA PRO A 200 9.14 0.51 2.75
C PRO A 200 8.51 1.69 1.98
N LEU A 201 9.23 2.24 1.00
CA LEU A 201 8.77 3.35 0.15
C LEU A 201 8.66 2.95 -1.33
N PRO A 202 7.44 2.63 -1.83
CA PRO A 202 7.21 2.47 -3.26
C PRO A 202 7.06 3.83 -3.94
N ILE A 203 7.80 4.05 -5.03
CA ILE A 203 7.78 5.32 -5.78
C ILE A 203 7.49 5.06 -7.25
N THR A 204 6.60 5.87 -7.82
CA THR A 204 6.42 5.98 -9.28
C THR A 204 6.75 7.40 -9.71
N ILE A 205 7.63 7.51 -10.70
CA ILE A 205 7.96 8.75 -11.40
C ILE A 205 7.10 8.82 -12.66
N ASP A 206 6.11 9.71 -12.67
CA ASP A 206 5.21 9.91 -13.81
C ASP A 206 5.70 11.08 -14.68
N VAL A 207 6.35 10.72 -15.79
CA VAL A 207 6.78 11.66 -16.84
C VAL A 207 5.89 11.57 -18.08
N GLY A 208 4.77 10.86 -18.01
CA GLY A 208 3.96 10.50 -19.18
C GLY A 208 4.19 9.06 -19.65
N THR A 209 3.55 8.69 -20.75
CA THR A 209 3.59 7.35 -21.33
C THR A 209 3.51 7.43 -22.85
N ASN A 210 4.20 6.54 -23.55
CA ASN A 210 4.13 6.42 -25.01
C ASN A 210 3.06 5.42 -25.48
N THR A 211 2.27 4.87 -24.54
CA THR A 211 1.23 3.90 -24.84
C THR A 211 -0.08 4.61 -25.19
N GLU A 212 -0.40 4.65 -26.47
CA GLU A 212 -1.54 5.40 -27.04
C GLU A 212 -2.88 5.08 -26.35
N ARG A 213 -3.13 3.81 -26.02
CA ARG A 213 -4.38 3.44 -25.33
C ARG A 213 -4.57 4.17 -23.99
N TYR A 214 -3.49 4.49 -23.27
CA TYR A 214 -3.57 5.18 -21.98
C TYR A 214 -3.70 6.69 -22.15
N LEU A 215 -3.13 7.25 -23.22
CA LEU A 215 -3.34 8.65 -23.58
C LEU A 215 -4.81 8.95 -23.92
N GLN A 216 -5.51 7.95 -24.48
CA GLN A 216 -6.92 8.03 -24.87
C GLN A 216 -7.91 7.53 -23.81
N ASP A 217 -7.43 6.86 -22.76
CA ASP A 217 -8.30 6.28 -21.73
C ASP A 217 -8.71 7.33 -20.68
N GLU A 218 -10.00 7.65 -20.64
CA GLU A 218 -10.58 8.59 -19.67
C GLU A 218 -10.38 8.16 -18.21
N MET A 219 -10.18 6.87 -17.96
CA MET A 219 -9.96 6.33 -16.63
C MET A 219 -8.47 6.33 -16.26
N TYR A 220 -7.54 6.57 -17.19
CA TYR A 220 -6.12 6.61 -16.90
C TYR A 220 -5.80 7.74 -15.90
N LEU A 221 -5.14 7.37 -14.80
CA LEU A 221 -4.84 8.28 -13.67
C LEU A 221 -3.51 9.03 -13.80
N GLY A 222 -2.68 8.72 -14.80
CA GLY A 222 -1.38 9.35 -14.98
C GLY A 222 -1.41 10.55 -15.92
N LEU A 223 -0.24 11.14 -16.15
CA LEU A 223 -0.07 12.22 -17.11
C LEU A 223 -0.41 11.75 -18.53
N ARG A 224 -1.43 12.36 -19.14
CA ARG A 224 -1.85 12.12 -20.53
C ARG A 224 -1.00 12.91 -21.51
N GLN A 225 0.29 12.60 -21.52
CA GLN A 225 1.28 13.13 -22.45
C GLN A 225 2.30 12.05 -22.81
N ASN A 226 2.91 12.17 -23.98
CA ASN A 226 4.06 11.34 -24.34
C ASN A 226 5.23 11.61 -23.40
N ARG A 227 6.11 10.61 -23.25
CA ARG A 227 7.33 10.76 -22.46
C ARG A 227 8.20 11.86 -23.06
N PRO A 228 8.86 12.67 -22.22
CA PRO A 228 9.74 13.72 -22.70
C PRO A 228 11.02 13.14 -23.32
N ALA A 229 11.77 13.99 -24.00
CA ALA A 229 13.12 13.67 -24.42
C ALA A 229 14.10 13.65 -23.24
N ASP A 230 15.28 13.08 -23.47
CA ASP A 230 16.34 12.87 -22.48
C ASP A 230 16.79 14.16 -21.77
N ASP A 231 16.81 15.28 -22.50
CA ASP A 231 17.20 16.61 -22.01
C ASP A 231 16.22 17.21 -20.99
N VAL A 232 15.02 16.63 -20.88
CA VAL A 232 14.04 16.95 -19.84
C VAL A 232 13.94 15.82 -18.82
N TYR A 233 14.03 14.56 -19.24
CA TYR A 233 13.92 13.40 -18.36
C TYR A 233 15.04 13.33 -17.31
N TYR A 234 16.30 13.34 -17.74
CA TYR A 234 17.43 13.16 -16.81
C TYR A 234 17.54 14.31 -15.80
N PRO A 235 17.41 15.60 -16.19
CA PRO A 235 17.42 16.68 -15.21
C PRO A 235 16.27 16.64 -14.19
N PHE A 236 15.14 16.00 -14.54
CA PHE A 236 14.06 15.77 -13.59
C PHE A 236 14.38 14.65 -12.61
N VAL A 237 14.97 13.54 -13.07
CA VAL A 237 15.34 12.39 -12.21
C VAL A 237 16.53 12.72 -11.29
N ASP A 238 17.44 13.58 -11.72
CA ASP A 238 18.59 14.02 -10.90
C ASP A 238 18.20 14.92 -9.71
N ARG A 239 17.01 15.53 -9.76
CA ARG A 239 16.47 16.39 -8.69
C ARG A 239 15.86 15.56 -7.55
#